data_AF-A0A924GSY1-F1
#
_entry.id   AF-A0A924GSY1-F1
#
_cell.length_a   1.000
_cell.length_b   1.000
_cell.length_c   1.000
_cell.angle_alpha   90.00
_cell.angle_beta   90.00
_cell.angle_gamma   90.00
#
_symmetry.space_group_name_H-M   'P 1'
#
loop_
_entity.id
_entity.type
_entity.pdbx_description
1 polymer ?
#
loop_
_entity_poly.entity_id
_entity_poly.type
_entity_poly.pdbx_seq_one_letter_code
_entity_poly.pdbx_strand_id
1 'polypeptide(L)'
;MRNVLADLALESEAATALSMRLARAFDASPVIAGHDPQSSSDHERVMARLLTPIAKFWICKRGSHFAQEAMECLGGNGYVEEGGEGIMARIYREMPLNSIWEGAGNIMALDLLRALRKADVAAALAVELAPAKGAHPALDHMVAALPVRVEQMATEVEARRLAQDVALAVQAALLYQSAPSAVFATFCDSRLAGNWGHAFGTLGAGTDFDTIIERAMPR
;
A
#
# COMPACT_ATOMS: atom_id res chain seq x y z
N MET A 1 0.22 7.96 -22.95
CA MET A 1 -0.30 6.84 -22.15
C MET A 1 0.75 6.13 -21.28
N ARG A 2 2.03 6.03 -21.68
CA ARG A 2 3.07 5.36 -20.86
C ARG A 2 3.11 5.80 -19.40
N ASN A 3 3.04 7.10 -19.14
CA ASN A 3 3.05 7.62 -17.77
C ASN A 3 1.88 7.05 -16.93
N VAL A 4 0.65 7.11 -17.45
CA VAL A 4 -0.55 6.54 -16.79
C VAL A 4 -0.37 5.05 -16.52
N LEU A 5 0.08 4.27 -17.51
CA LEU A 5 0.25 2.82 -17.36
C LEU A 5 1.34 2.46 -16.34
N ALA A 6 2.46 3.18 -16.36
CA ALA A 6 3.51 2.99 -15.36
C ALA A 6 3.02 3.37 -13.96
N ASP A 7 2.23 4.43 -13.83
CA ASP A 7 1.70 4.89 -12.54
C ASP A 7 0.68 3.89 -11.95
N LEU A 8 -0.16 3.30 -12.79
CA LEU A 8 -1.03 2.19 -12.42
C LEU A 8 -0.20 0.95 -12.05
N ALA A 9 0.84 0.61 -12.81
CA ALA A 9 1.72 -0.51 -12.48
C ALA A 9 2.38 -0.34 -11.10
N LEU A 10 2.88 0.85 -10.77
CA LEU A 10 3.44 1.17 -9.44
C LEU A 10 2.43 0.96 -8.32
N GLU A 11 1.20 1.46 -8.49
CA GLU A 11 0.13 1.32 -7.50
C GLU A 11 -0.22 -0.15 -7.27
N SER A 12 -0.34 -0.93 -8.36
CA SER A 12 -0.66 -2.36 -8.30
C SER A 12 0.46 -3.18 -7.66
N GLU A 13 1.72 -2.89 -8.00
CA GLU A 13 2.87 -3.62 -7.45
C GLU A 13 3.03 -3.34 -5.95
N ALA A 14 2.90 -2.08 -5.53
CA ALA A 14 2.94 -1.69 -4.13
C ALA A 14 1.80 -2.33 -3.32
N ALA A 15 0.58 -2.35 -3.87
CA ALA A 15 -0.57 -3.00 -3.22
C ALA A 15 -0.38 -4.51 -3.08
N THR A 16 0.16 -5.16 -4.12
CA THR A 16 0.50 -6.59 -4.11
C THR A 16 1.54 -6.90 -3.04
N ALA A 17 2.65 -6.15 -3.00
CA ALA A 17 3.73 -6.35 -2.03
C ALA A 17 3.21 -6.26 -0.59
N LEU A 18 2.41 -5.22 -0.28
CA LEU A 18 1.82 -5.05 1.05
C LEU A 18 0.85 -6.19 1.40
N SER A 19 0.02 -6.62 0.45
CA SER A 19 -0.95 -7.71 0.66
C SER A 19 -0.25 -9.04 0.93
N MET A 20 0.81 -9.34 0.18
CA MET A 20 1.62 -10.56 0.38
C MET A 20 2.41 -10.52 1.68
N ARG A 21 2.93 -9.34 2.08
CA ARG A 21 3.59 -9.16 3.38
C ARG A 21 2.63 -9.39 4.55
N LEU A 22 1.40 -8.92 4.42
CA LEU A 22 0.35 -9.16 5.42
C LEU A 22 0.01 -10.66 5.50
N ALA A 23 -0.16 -11.33 4.35
CA ALA A 23 -0.40 -12.78 4.33
C ALA A 23 0.72 -13.54 5.04
N ARG A 24 1.99 -13.21 4.75
CA ARG A 24 3.16 -13.78 5.45
C ARG A 24 3.11 -13.56 6.96
N ALA A 25 2.65 -12.40 7.42
CA ALA A 25 2.52 -12.11 8.85
C ALA A 25 1.49 -13.04 9.53
N PHE A 26 0.42 -13.38 8.82
CA PHE A 26 -0.56 -14.35 9.31
C PHE A 26 0.01 -15.77 9.32
N ASP A 27 0.68 -16.20 8.25
CA ASP A 27 1.28 -17.54 8.17
C ASP A 27 2.33 -17.77 9.26
N ALA A 28 3.11 -16.74 9.59
CA ALA A 28 4.14 -16.78 10.62
C ALA A 28 3.63 -16.40 12.02
N SER A 29 2.34 -16.10 12.19
CA SER A 29 1.75 -15.77 13.49
C SER A 29 1.49 -17.04 14.30
N PRO A 30 1.77 -17.06 15.62
CA PRO A 30 1.59 -18.25 16.46
C PRO A 30 0.16 -18.79 16.48
N VAL A 31 -0.83 -17.93 16.18
CA VAL A 31 -2.27 -18.28 16.14
C VAL A 31 -2.59 -19.29 15.03
N ILE A 32 -1.87 -19.23 13.90
CA ILE A 32 -2.10 -20.12 12.74
C ILE A 32 -1.03 -21.21 12.68
N ALA A 33 0.20 -20.89 13.07
CA ALA A 33 1.35 -21.77 12.92
C ALA A 33 1.41 -22.92 13.96
N GLY A 34 0.45 -23.05 14.88
CA GLY A 34 0.44 -24.12 15.89
C GLY A 34 1.61 -24.06 16.89
N HIS A 35 2.27 -22.91 17.03
CA HIS A 35 3.41 -22.72 17.91
C HIS A 35 2.96 -22.41 19.34
N ASP A 36 3.79 -22.80 20.32
CA ASP A 36 3.67 -22.41 21.72
C ASP A 36 3.47 -20.88 21.83
N PRO A 37 2.40 -20.39 22.50
CA PRO A 37 2.15 -18.95 22.71
C PRO A 37 3.34 -18.17 23.26
N GLN A 38 4.31 -18.86 23.87
CA GLN A 38 5.52 -18.29 24.46
C GLN A 38 6.76 -18.28 23.54
N SER A 39 6.75 -18.96 22.38
CA SER A 39 7.93 -19.14 21.53
C SER A 39 7.81 -18.35 20.22
N SER A 40 8.57 -17.26 20.13
CA SER A 40 8.96 -16.57 18.88
C SER A 40 7.83 -16.30 17.87
N SER A 41 7.05 -15.23 18.08
CA SER A 41 6.79 -14.21 17.04
C SER A 41 5.92 -13.08 17.60
N ASP A 42 6.48 -12.31 18.54
CA ASP A 42 5.87 -11.05 18.96
C ASP A 42 5.80 -10.07 17.78
N HIS A 43 6.81 -10.08 16.92
CA HIS A 43 6.87 -9.21 15.75
C HIS A 43 5.76 -9.49 14.73
N GLU A 44 5.61 -10.72 14.20
CA GLU A 44 4.61 -10.97 13.13
C GLU A 44 3.18 -10.85 13.66
N ARG A 45 2.94 -11.15 14.93
CA ARG A 45 1.65 -10.91 15.57
C ARG A 45 1.33 -9.41 15.65
N VAL A 46 2.33 -8.57 15.95
CA VAL A 46 2.19 -7.11 15.93
C VAL A 46 1.97 -6.62 14.51
N MET A 47 2.75 -7.09 13.55
CA MET A 47 2.63 -6.71 12.14
C MET A 47 1.30 -7.13 11.54
N ALA A 48 0.79 -8.34 11.80
CA ALA A 48 -0.52 -8.76 11.34
C ALA A 48 -1.63 -7.84 11.88
N ARG A 49 -1.62 -7.56 13.19
CA ARG A 49 -2.59 -6.65 13.83
C ARG A 49 -2.52 -5.22 13.29
N LEU A 50 -1.32 -4.74 12.98
CA LEU A 50 -1.07 -3.40 12.46
C LEU A 50 -1.47 -3.28 10.98
N LEU A 51 -0.99 -4.21 10.15
CA LEU A 51 -1.10 -4.15 8.70
C LEU A 51 -2.50 -4.52 8.19
N THR A 52 -3.28 -5.34 8.90
CA THR A 52 -4.67 -5.65 8.48
C THR A 52 -5.52 -4.39 8.25
N PRO A 53 -5.69 -3.48 9.23
CA PRO A 53 -6.48 -2.28 9.01
C PRO A 53 -5.83 -1.32 8.01
N ILE A 54 -4.50 -1.24 7.98
CA ILE A 54 -3.76 -0.34 7.07
C ILE A 54 -3.93 -0.77 5.62
N ALA A 55 -3.68 -2.04 5.30
CA ALA A 55 -3.78 -2.59 3.96
C ALA A 55 -5.21 -2.46 3.43
N LYS A 56 -6.20 -2.82 4.25
CA LYS A 56 -7.62 -2.65 3.89
C LYS A 56 -7.98 -1.19 3.68
N PHE A 57 -7.59 -0.28 4.58
CA PHE A 57 -7.85 1.14 4.42
C PHE A 57 -7.25 1.67 3.12
N TRP A 58 -5.96 1.43 2.91
CA TRP A 58 -5.22 2.05 1.82
C TRP A 58 -5.60 1.47 0.47
N ILE A 59 -5.47 0.16 0.30
CA ILE A 59 -5.64 -0.53 -0.99
C ILE A 59 -7.10 -0.41 -1.46
N CYS A 60 -8.07 -0.72 -0.59
CA CYS A 60 -9.47 -0.70 -1.00
C CYS A 60 -9.97 0.73 -1.27
N LYS A 61 -9.44 1.75 -0.56
CA LYS A 61 -9.83 3.15 -0.81
C LYS A 61 -9.32 3.66 -2.16
N ARG A 62 -8.14 3.21 -2.58
CA ARG A 62 -7.52 3.56 -3.87
C ARG A 62 -8.14 2.82 -5.06
N GLY A 63 -8.71 1.64 -4.83
CA GLY A 63 -9.22 0.74 -5.86
C GLY A 63 -10.22 1.37 -6.84
N SER A 64 -11.15 2.21 -6.40
CA SER A 64 -12.14 2.82 -7.29
C SER A 64 -11.52 3.76 -8.33
N HIS A 65 -10.60 4.63 -7.91
CA HIS A 65 -9.91 5.54 -8.83
C HIS A 65 -8.96 4.77 -9.76
N PHE A 66 -8.31 3.72 -9.24
CA PHE A 66 -7.48 2.83 -10.06
C PHE A 66 -8.30 2.18 -11.18
N ALA A 67 -9.46 1.59 -10.84
CA ALA A 67 -10.31 0.93 -11.82
C ALA A 67 -10.90 1.91 -12.84
N GLN A 68 -11.23 3.13 -12.40
CA GLN A 68 -11.70 4.19 -13.30
C GLN A 68 -10.63 4.53 -14.36
N GLU A 69 -9.40 4.78 -13.95
CA GLU A 69 -8.31 5.14 -14.87
C GLU A 69 -7.97 3.99 -15.82
N ALA A 70 -7.94 2.74 -15.30
CA ALA A 70 -7.73 1.56 -16.11
C ALA A 70 -8.86 1.35 -17.14
N MET A 71 -10.11 1.66 -16.77
CA MET A 71 -11.25 1.64 -17.67
C MET A 71 -11.12 2.72 -18.76
N GLU A 72 -10.67 3.92 -18.40
CA GLU A 72 -10.44 5.03 -19.34
C GLU A 72 -9.35 4.73 -20.37
N CYS A 73 -8.35 3.91 -20.02
CA CYS A 73 -7.34 3.44 -20.96
C CYS A 73 -7.92 2.62 -22.13
N LEU A 74 -9.13 2.06 -21.98
CA LEU A 74 -9.85 1.33 -23.04
C LEU A 74 -10.77 2.24 -23.87
N GLY A 75 -10.84 3.54 -23.54
CA GLY A 75 -11.77 4.49 -24.16
C GLY A 75 -13.23 4.12 -23.93
N GLY A 76 -14.10 4.48 -24.88
CA GLY A 76 -15.55 4.28 -24.77
C GLY A 76 -15.96 2.82 -24.53
N ASN A 77 -15.22 1.86 -25.12
CA ASN A 77 -15.50 0.44 -24.96
C ASN A 77 -15.34 -0.02 -23.51
N GLY A 78 -14.43 0.59 -22.73
CA GLY A 78 -14.26 0.26 -21.32
C GLY A 78 -15.52 0.51 -20.47
N TYR A 79 -16.38 1.45 -20.89
CA TYR A 79 -17.60 1.84 -20.19
C TYR A 79 -18.83 1.00 -20.56
N VAL A 80 -18.77 0.24 -21.66
CA VAL A 80 -19.91 -0.53 -22.18
C VAL A 80 -20.04 -1.85 -21.42
N GLU A 81 -21.24 -2.20 -20.94
CA GLU A 81 -21.48 -3.45 -20.19
C GLU A 81 -21.77 -4.67 -21.11
N GLU A 82 -22.25 -4.43 -22.33
CA GLU A 82 -22.74 -5.47 -23.25
C GLU A 82 -21.62 -6.15 -24.05
N GLY A 83 -21.84 -7.39 -24.52
CA GLY A 83 -20.97 -8.06 -25.50
C GLY A 83 -19.67 -8.68 -24.97
N GLY A 84 -19.44 -8.71 -23.66
CA GLY A 84 -18.23 -9.31 -23.06
C GLY A 84 -17.03 -8.35 -22.94
N GLU A 85 -17.16 -7.11 -23.43
CA GLU A 85 -16.15 -6.04 -23.26
C GLU A 85 -16.32 -5.27 -21.91
N GLY A 86 -17.45 -5.43 -21.23
CA GLY A 86 -17.79 -4.73 -19.97
C GLY A 86 -17.12 -5.23 -18.70
N ILE A 87 -16.00 -5.94 -18.82
CA ILE A 87 -15.25 -6.40 -17.65
C ILE A 87 -14.82 -5.21 -16.79
N MET A 88 -14.32 -4.14 -17.41
CA MET A 88 -13.88 -2.95 -16.67
C MET A 88 -15.03 -2.16 -16.05
N ALA A 89 -16.15 -1.98 -16.78
CA ALA A 89 -17.36 -1.35 -16.22
C ALA A 89 -17.87 -2.10 -14.97
N ARG A 90 -17.90 -3.44 -15.02
CA ARG A 90 -18.22 -4.28 -13.87
C ARG A 90 -17.20 -4.14 -12.73
N ILE A 91 -15.90 -4.22 -13.04
CA ILE A 91 -14.82 -4.07 -12.04
C ILE A 91 -14.95 -2.72 -11.32
N TYR A 92 -15.15 -1.63 -12.06
CA TYR A 92 -15.29 -0.30 -11.48
C TYR A 92 -16.47 -0.23 -10.49
N ARG A 93 -17.63 -0.79 -10.85
CA ARG A 93 -18.80 -0.86 -9.95
C ARG A 93 -18.56 -1.72 -8.71
N GLU A 94 -17.69 -2.73 -8.80
CA GLU A 94 -17.36 -3.63 -7.69
C GLU A 94 -16.37 -3.00 -6.70
N MET A 95 -15.42 -2.18 -7.17
CA MET A 95 -14.33 -1.66 -6.33
C MET A 95 -14.78 -0.96 -5.03
N PRO A 96 -15.83 -0.11 -5.01
CA PRO A 96 -16.30 0.52 -3.77
C PRO A 96 -16.69 -0.49 -2.68
N LEU A 97 -17.16 -1.69 -3.05
CA LEU A 97 -17.60 -2.71 -2.10
C LEU A 97 -16.48 -3.05 -1.12
N ASN A 98 -15.26 -3.30 -1.60
CA ASN A 98 -14.12 -3.67 -0.76
C ASN A 98 -13.79 -2.60 0.30
N SER A 99 -14.04 -1.33 -0.01
CA SER A 99 -13.80 -0.21 0.92
C SER A 99 -14.96 0.02 1.91
N ILE A 100 -16.16 -0.50 1.63
CA ILE A 100 -17.35 -0.35 2.47
C ILE A 100 -17.54 -1.59 3.34
N TRP A 101 -17.42 -2.77 2.74
CA TRP A 101 -17.74 -4.06 3.34
C TRP A 101 -16.70 -4.48 4.38
N GLU A 102 -17.24 -4.98 5.49
CA GLU A 102 -16.70 -5.21 6.82
C GLU A 102 -15.56 -4.27 7.26
N GLY A 103 -15.94 -3.02 7.50
CA GLY A 103 -15.08 -2.00 8.12
C GLY A 103 -14.72 -0.90 7.15
N ALA A 104 -15.58 0.12 7.10
CA ALA A 104 -15.31 1.32 6.30
C ALA A 104 -14.02 2.02 6.75
N GLY A 105 -13.49 2.90 5.90
CA GLY A 105 -12.17 3.52 6.13
C GLY A 105 -11.97 4.21 7.49
N ASN A 106 -13.02 4.77 8.11
CA ASN A 106 -12.91 5.30 9.48
C ASN A 106 -12.72 4.19 10.52
N ILE A 107 -13.43 3.07 10.39
CA ILE A 107 -13.30 1.94 11.31
C ILE A 107 -11.87 1.39 11.23
N MET A 108 -11.32 1.23 10.03
CA MET A 108 -9.94 0.80 9.84
C MET A 108 -8.92 1.78 10.44
N ALA A 109 -9.13 3.08 10.28
CA ALA A 109 -8.27 4.08 10.89
C ALA A 109 -8.33 4.04 12.44
N LEU A 110 -9.50 3.79 13.02
CA LEU A 110 -9.64 3.62 14.48
C LEU A 110 -9.04 2.30 14.96
N ASP A 111 -9.14 1.22 14.18
CA ASP A 111 -8.52 -0.06 14.49
C ASP A 111 -6.99 0.02 14.48
N LEU A 112 -6.41 0.81 13.57
CA LEU A 112 -5.00 1.17 13.64
C LEU A 112 -4.65 1.77 15.02
N LEU A 113 -5.39 2.79 15.49
CA LEU A 113 -5.13 3.39 16.80
C LEU A 113 -5.30 2.40 17.96
N ARG A 114 -6.19 1.41 17.83
CA ARG A 114 -6.32 0.31 18.80
C ARG A 114 -5.11 -0.62 18.75
N ALA A 115 -4.53 -0.89 17.58
CA ALA A 115 -3.33 -1.70 17.43
C ALA A 115 -2.12 -1.03 18.09
N LEU A 116 -1.95 0.29 17.92
CA LEU A 116 -0.85 1.07 18.52
C LEU A 116 -0.80 0.96 20.06
N ARG A 117 -1.96 0.80 20.71
CA ARG A 117 -2.07 0.69 22.18
C ARG A 117 -1.68 -0.66 22.76
N LYS A 118 -1.57 -1.69 21.92
CA LYS A 118 -1.45 -3.09 22.38
C LYS A 118 -0.02 -3.63 22.35
N ALA A 119 0.90 -2.94 21.70
CA ALA A 119 2.28 -3.37 21.53
C ALA A 119 3.19 -2.21 21.14
N ASP A 120 4.50 -2.43 21.22
CA ASP A 120 5.50 -1.52 20.70
C ASP A 120 5.55 -1.58 19.16
N VAL A 121 4.62 -0.86 18.54
CA VAL A 121 4.52 -0.76 17.07
C VAL A 121 5.71 0.01 16.49
N ALA A 122 6.28 0.96 17.21
CA ALA A 122 7.43 1.73 16.74
C ALA A 122 8.66 0.82 16.55
N ALA A 123 8.95 -0.06 17.52
CA ALA A 123 10.00 -1.05 17.40
C ALA A 123 9.73 -2.06 16.26
N ALA A 124 8.48 -2.52 16.11
CA ALA A 124 8.13 -3.42 15.02
C ALA A 124 8.31 -2.76 13.64
N LEU A 125 7.82 -1.53 13.45
CA LEU A 125 8.03 -0.78 12.22
C LEU A 125 9.52 -0.51 11.95
N ALA A 126 10.32 -0.24 12.97
CA ALA A 126 11.75 -0.04 12.80
C ALA A 126 12.43 -1.28 12.20
N VAL A 127 12.04 -2.49 12.62
CA VAL A 127 12.52 -3.75 12.03
C VAL A 127 12.05 -3.90 10.57
N GLU A 128 10.78 -3.63 10.29
CA GLU A 128 10.20 -3.76 8.94
C GLU A 128 10.85 -2.80 7.94
N LEU A 129 11.21 -1.59 8.39
CA LEU A 129 11.74 -0.52 7.54
C LEU A 129 13.27 -0.53 7.45
N ALA A 130 13.97 -1.21 8.36
CA ALA A 130 15.43 -1.27 8.42
C ALA A 130 16.10 -1.67 7.08
N PRO A 131 15.58 -2.61 6.28
CA PRO A 131 16.22 -3.00 5.03
C PRO A 131 16.41 -1.85 4.03
N ALA A 132 15.50 -0.86 4.03
CA ALA A 132 15.52 0.26 3.10
C ALA A 132 16.15 1.54 3.67
N LYS A 133 16.78 1.46 4.85
CA LYS A 133 17.43 2.61 5.50
C LYS A 133 18.54 3.18 4.62
N GLY A 134 18.50 4.48 4.36
CA GLY A 134 19.49 5.17 3.52
C GLY A 134 19.30 4.93 2.02
N ALA A 135 18.26 4.19 1.61
CA ALA A 135 18.03 3.89 0.20
C ALA A 135 17.38 5.04 -0.57
N HIS A 136 16.62 5.92 0.12
CA HIS A 136 15.99 7.08 -0.49
C HIS A 136 15.72 8.21 0.51
N PRO A 137 16.10 9.47 0.24
CA PRO A 137 15.94 10.58 1.19
C PRO A 137 14.49 10.81 1.64
N ALA A 138 13.52 10.71 0.71
CA ALA A 138 12.10 10.88 1.04
C ALA A 138 11.56 9.77 1.95
N LEU A 139 12.06 8.53 1.80
CA LEU A 139 11.71 7.44 2.70
C LEU A 139 12.33 7.68 4.07
N ASP A 140 13.62 8.00 4.13
CA ASP A 140 14.31 8.27 5.40
C ASP A 140 13.64 9.39 6.20
N HIS A 141 13.23 10.47 5.52
CA HIS A 141 12.49 11.57 6.15
C HIS A 141 11.16 11.08 6.76
N MET A 142 10.39 10.28 6.02
CA MET A 142 9.14 9.72 6.51
C MET A 142 9.36 8.77 7.68
N VAL A 143 10.32 7.85 7.57
CA VAL A 143 10.66 6.87 8.62
C VAL A 143 11.12 7.57 9.90
N ALA A 144 11.90 8.64 9.79
CA ALA A 144 12.33 9.42 10.96
C ALA A 144 11.15 10.07 11.71
N ALA A 145 10.08 10.44 11.01
CA ALA A 145 8.90 11.06 11.61
C ALA A 145 7.89 10.04 12.19
N LEU A 146 7.91 8.78 11.75
CA LEU A 146 6.92 7.77 12.14
C LEU A 146 6.91 7.44 13.64
N PRO A 147 8.05 7.23 14.34
CA PRO A 147 8.05 6.88 15.76
C PRO A 147 7.32 7.92 16.62
N VAL A 148 7.61 9.20 16.43
CA VAL A 148 6.97 10.30 17.17
C VAL A 148 5.46 10.29 16.95
N ARG A 149 5.02 10.06 15.71
CA ARG A 149 3.59 10.04 15.36
C ARG A 149 2.84 8.82 15.89
N VAL A 150 3.55 7.70 16.04
CA VAL A 150 3.04 6.47 16.66
C VAL A 150 2.96 6.63 18.19
N GLU A 151 4.01 7.15 18.82
CA GLU A 151 4.13 7.32 20.27
C GLU A 151 3.20 8.41 20.83
N GLN A 152 3.02 9.51 20.10
CA GLN A 152 2.05 10.54 20.46
C GLN A 152 0.59 10.06 20.36
N MET A 153 0.37 8.78 20.02
CA MET A 153 -0.93 8.15 19.84
C MET A 153 -1.83 9.02 18.99
N ALA A 154 -1.53 9.08 17.69
CA ALA A 154 -2.23 9.91 16.72
C ALA A 154 -3.73 10.02 17.05
N THR A 155 -4.19 11.27 17.11
CA THR A 155 -5.58 11.56 17.43
C THR A 155 -6.51 10.91 16.41
N GLU A 156 -7.80 10.74 16.74
CA GLU A 156 -8.77 10.25 15.75
C GLU A 156 -8.80 11.12 14.47
N VAL A 157 -8.47 12.41 14.61
CA VAL A 157 -8.34 13.37 13.50
C VAL A 157 -7.22 12.99 12.54
N GLU A 158 -6.11 12.48 13.05
CA GLU A 158 -4.91 12.17 12.26
C GLU A 158 -4.83 10.70 11.82
N ALA A 159 -5.73 9.85 12.33
CA ALA A 159 -5.68 8.40 12.15
C ALA A 159 -5.58 7.96 10.68
N ARG A 160 -6.34 8.59 9.78
CA ARG A 160 -6.28 8.29 8.34
C ARG A 160 -4.95 8.69 7.72
N ARG A 161 -4.39 9.82 8.16
CA ARG A 161 -3.09 10.28 7.66
C ARG A 161 -1.98 9.35 8.15
N LEU A 162 -2.03 8.92 9.41
CA LEU A 162 -1.09 7.92 9.92
C LEU A 162 -1.23 6.59 9.16
N ALA A 163 -2.43 6.12 8.89
CA ALA A 163 -2.65 4.89 8.12
C ALA A 163 -2.03 4.97 6.72
N GLN A 164 -2.20 6.10 6.02
CA GLN A 164 -1.54 6.35 4.74
C GLN A 164 -0.02 6.33 4.88
N ASP A 165 0.55 7.09 5.83
CA ASP A 165 2.00 7.25 5.91
C ASP A 165 2.70 5.93 6.31
N VAL A 166 2.09 5.12 7.17
CA VAL A 166 2.59 3.77 7.47
C VAL A 166 2.45 2.85 6.25
N ALA A 167 1.33 2.88 5.52
CA ALA A 167 1.17 2.09 4.30
C ALA A 167 2.27 2.40 3.29
N LEU A 168 2.50 3.69 3.02
CA LEU A 168 3.48 4.17 2.05
C LEU A 168 4.91 3.81 2.45
N ALA A 169 5.28 3.99 3.72
CA ALA A 169 6.62 3.62 4.20
C ALA A 169 6.88 2.11 4.08
N VAL A 170 5.90 1.27 4.47
CA VAL A 170 6.02 -0.19 4.37
C VAL A 170 6.05 -0.62 2.90
N GLN A 171 5.19 -0.06 2.05
CA GLN A 171 5.21 -0.33 0.61
C GLN A 171 6.58 -0.02 -0.01
N ALA A 172 7.17 1.15 0.30
CA ALA A 172 8.49 1.51 -0.19
C ALA A 172 9.57 0.53 0.28
N ALA A 173 9.57 0.15 1.56
CA ALA A 173 10.54 -0.81 2.10
C ALA A 173 10.40 -2.20 1.47
N LEU A 174 9.18 -2.64 1.13
CA LEU A 174 8.94 -3.91 0.43
C LEU A 174 9.41 -3.84 -1.03
N LEU A 175 9.07 -2.76 -1.75
CA LEU A 175 9.52 -2.56 -3.12
C LEU A 175 11.05 -2.51 -3.23
N TYR A 176 11.72 -1.87 -2.26
CA TYR A 176 13.19 -1.89 -2.19
C TYR A 176 13.76 -3.31 -2.16
N GLN A 177 13.09 -4.24 -1.47
CA GLN A 177 13.54 -5.61 -1.30
C GLN A 177 13.19 -6.52 -2.50
N SER A 178 12.10 -6.22 -3.23
CA SER A 178 11.54 -7.17 -4.22
C SER A 178 11.40 -6.64 -5.65
N ALA A 179 11.60 -5.35 -5.88
CA ALA A 179 11.39 -4.71 -7.17
C ALA A 179 12.68 -4.11 -7.74
N PRO A 180 12.78 -3.91 -9.08
CA PRO A 180 13.87 -3.17 -9.68
C PRO A 180 14.01 -1.77 -9.09
N SER A 181 15.22 -1.21 -9.13
CA SER A 181 15.50 0.14 -8.62
C SER A 181 14.61 1.21 -9.25
N ALA A 182 14.25 1.06 -10.53
CA ALA A 182 13.33 1.96 -11.24
C ALA A 182 11.95 2.03 -10.56
N VAL A 183 11.39 0.89 -10.13
CA VAL A 183 10.09 0.82 -9.44
C VAL A 183 10.18 1.48 -8.07
N PHE A 184 11.19 1.10 -7.28
CA PHE A 184 11.39 1.63 -5.93
C PHE A 184 11.63 3.15 -5.92
N ALA A 185 12.54 3.64 -6.76
CA ALA A 185 12.87 5.06 -6.86
C ALA A 185 11.65 5.87 -7.30
N THR A 186 10.96 5.43 -8.36
CA THR A 186 9.77 6.13 -8.86
C THR A 186 8.63 6.13 -7.84
N PHE A 187 8.43 5.04 -7.10
CA PHE A 187 7.47 5.00 -5.99
C PHE A 187 7.81 6.05 -4.93
N CYS A 188 9.08 6.13 -4.52
CA CYS A 188 9.53 7.11 -3.52
C CYS A 188 9.38 8.55 -4.02
N ASP A 189 9.84 8.85 -5.23
CA ASP A 189 9.79 10.18 -5.83
C ASP A 189 8.35 10.68 -6.00
N SER A 190 7.42 9.79 -6.32
CA SER A 190 6.00 10.14 -6.44
C SER A 190 5.32 10.17 -5.07
N ARG A 191 5.18 9.02 -4.40
CA ARG A 191 4.31 8.87 -3.23
C ARG A 191 4.88 9.50 -1.96
N LEU A 192 6.21 9.64 -1.84
CA LEU A 192 6.85 10.12 -0.60
C LEU A 192 7.39 11.54 -0.75
N ALA A 193 8.01 11.87 -1.89
CA ALA A 193 8.60 13.20 -2.12
C ALA A 193 7.57 14.26 -2.56
N GLY A 194 6.30 13.88 -2.77
CA GLY A 194 5.20 14.80 -3.04
C GLY A 194 5.02 15.15 -4.53
N ASN A 195 5.71 14.47 -5.44
CA ASN A 195 5.51 14.64 -6.89
C ASN A 195 4.30 13.84 -7.43
N TRP A 196 3.39 13.39 -6.55
CA TRP A 196 2.19 12.67 -6.93
C TRP A 196 0.99 13.61 -7.08
N GLY A 197 0.33 13.57 -8.23
CA GLY A 197 -0.85 14.39 -8.51
C GLY A 197 -2.18 13.78 -8.04
N HIS A 198 -3.27 14.50 -8.30
CA HIS A 198 -4.63 14.03 -8.02
C HIS A 198 -5.17 13.00 -9.02
N ALA A 199 -4.57 12.95 -10.22
CA ALA A 199 -4.83 11.96 -11.26
C ALA A 199 -3.60 11.07 -11.46
N PHE A 200 -3.81 9.88 -12.02
CA PHE A 200 -2.70 9.02 -12.44
C PHE A 200 -1.97 9.60 -13.65
N GLY A 201 -0.75 9.11 -13.90
CA GLY A 201 0.08 9.55 -15.01
C GLY A 201 0.78 10.88 -14.75
N THR A 202 1.02 11.20 -13.48
CA THR A 202 1.71 12.42 -13.04
C THR A 202 3.16 12.18 -12.60
N LEU A 203 3.74 11.03 -12.96
CA LEU A 203 5.13 10.70 -12.64
C LEU A 203 6.09 11.69 -13.31
N GLY A 204 7.24 11.92 -12.67
CA GLY A 204 8.25 12.87 -13.14
C GLY A 204 8.85 12.50 -14.50
N ALA A 205 9.32 13.51 -15.25
CA ALA A 205 9.86 13.32 -16.60
C ALA A 205 11.08 12.38 -16.68
N GLY A 206 11.84 12.22 -15.57
CA GLY A 206 12.99 11.31 -15.48
C GLY A 206 12.64 9.86 -15.17
N THR A 207 11.36 9.50 -15.12
CA THR A 207 10.90 8.13 -14.82
C THR A 207 11.32 7.16 -15.93
N ASP A 208 11.88 6.01 -15.54
CA ASP A 208 12.09 4.88 -16.44
C ASP A 208 10.78 4.12 -16.65
N PHE A 209 9.96 4.65 -17.56
CA PHE A 209 8.64 4.10 -17.87
C PHE A 209 8.72 2.69 -18.48
N ASP A 210 9.73 2.43 -19.30
CA ASP A 210 9.82 1.19 -20.07
C ASP A 210 10.10 0.00 -19.14
N THR A 211 11.05 0.12 -18.21
CA THR A 211 11.32 -0.92 -17.20
C THR A 211 10.09 -1.24 -16.35
N ILE A 212 9.34 -0.21 -15.92
CA ILE A 212 8.15 -0.38 -15.07
C ILE A 212 7.05 -1.10 -15.85
N ILE A 213 6.78 -0.67 -17.09
CA ILE A 213 5.73 -1.27 -17.92
C ILE A 213 6.10 -2.70 -18.31
N GLU A 214 7.33 -2.96 -18.77
CA GLU A 214 7.78 -4.30 -19.16
C GLU A 214 7.66 -5.30 -18.02
N ARG A 215 7.95 -4.88 -16.78
CA ARG A 215 7.78 -5.72 -15.60
C ARG A 215 6.33 -6.09 -15.31
N ALA A 216 5.40 -5.16 -15.55
CA ALA A 216 3.98 -5.35 -15.30
C ALA A 216 3.27 -6.16 -16.40
N MET A 217 3.90 -6.32 -17.56
CA MET A 217 3.34 -7.07 -18.67
C MET A 217 3.31 -8.59 -18.38
N PRO A 218 2.23 -9.30 -18.76
CA PRO A 218 2.21 -10.75 -18.73
C PRO A 218 3.32 -11.31 -19.63
N ARG A 219 3.93 -12.43 -19.19
CA ARG A 219 4.95 -13.17 -19.95
C ARG A 219 4.34 -14.30 -20.76
#